data_AF-A0A6J5VGA7-F1
#
_entry.id   AF-A0A6J5VGA7-F1
#
_cell.length_a   1.000
_cell.length_b   1.000
_cell.length_c   1.000
_cell.angle_alpha   90.00
_cell.angle_beta   90.00
_cell.angle_gamma   90.00
#
_symmetry.space_group_name_H-M   'P 1'
#
loop_
_entity.id
_entity.type
_entity.pdbx_description
1 polymer ?
#
loop_
_entity_poly.entity_id
_entity_poly.type
_entity_poly.pdbx_seq_one_letter_code
_entity_poly.pdbx_strand_id
1 'polypeptide(L)'
;MRAMAMLIFAVLLIVMGCTQTADASNYEEPKMKTIHVGGKVLCQDCTQGWNEWVHGAKPIKGGKVSVTCMDERSRVVYYGSDLTDEKGQFDLIINKYINGKELIAKLCSVRLVSSPDATCNVLTNFAGGRTGVKLNRPSLMYRDLVKYTIDPFYYTTPMCEKPDTDDHSDNGHGGHY
;
A
#
# COMPACT_ATOMS: atom_id res chain seq x y z
N MET A 1 26.54 73.64 14.30
CA MET A 1 27.22 72.34 14.12
C MET A 1 26.52 71.20 14.88
N ARG A 2 26.27 71.32 16.19
CA ARG A 2 25.61 70.25 16.99
C ARG A 2 24.18 69.90 16.55
N ALA A 3 23.36 70.90 16.20
CA ALA A 3 21.98 70.68 15.71
C ALA A 3 21.93 70.03 14.31
N MET A 4 22.88 70.37 13.42
CA MET A 4 23.00 69.73 12.10
C MET A 4 23.46 68.28 12.23
N ALA A 5 24.39 67.97 13.14
CA ALA A 5 24.82 66.59 13.40
C ALA A 5 23.69 65.71 13.96
N MET A 6 22.81 66.25 14.81
CA MET A 6 21.63 65.55 15.33
C MET A 6 20.58 65.28 14.24
N LEU A 7 20.35 66.24 13.34
CA LEU A 7 19.43 66.07 12.21
C LEU A 7 19.95 65.01 11.22
N ILE A 8 21.25 64.96 10.97
CA ILE A 8 21.86 63.95 10.09
C ILE A 8 21.75 62.54 10.69
N PHE A 9 21.97 62.39 12.01
CA PHE A 9 21.80 61.11 12.70
C PHE A 9 20.33 60.65 12.74
N ALA A 10 19.38 61.56 12.90
CA ALA A 10 17.95 61.23 12.90
C ALA A 10 17.47 60.75 11.52
N VAL A 11 17.98 61.32 10.43
CA VAL A 11 17.63 60.89 9.06
C VAL A 11 18.25 59.52 8.73
N LEU A 12 19.47 59.24 9.19
CA LEU A 12 20.12 57.93 9.01
C LEU A 12 19.38 56.78 9.72
N LEU A 13 18.78 57.05 10.89
CA LEU A 13 17.96 56.07 11.61
C LEU A 13 16.62 55.76 10.91
N ILE A 14 16.07 56.72 10.15
CA ILE A 14 14.82 56.53 9.40
C ILE A 14 15.07 55.70 8.13
N VAL A 15 16.24 55.80 7.50
CA VAL A 15 16.59 55.02 6.29
C VAL A 15 16.92 53.56 6.62
N MET A 16 17.36 53.25 7.84
CA MET A 16 17.63 51.88 8.31
C MET A 16 16.36 51.08 8.68
N GLY A 17 15.17 51.68 8.64
CA GLY A 17 13.90 51.02 8.95
C GLY A 17 13.23 50.29 7.78
N CYS A 18 13.77 50.39 6.56
CA CYS A 18 13.11 49.90 5.33
C CYS A 18 13.91 48.84 4.56
N THR A 19 14.67 47.97 5.24
CA THR A 19 15.27 46.79 4.59
C THR A 19 15.05 45.54 5.43
N GLN A 20 13.78 45.18 5.62
CA GLN A 20 13.39 43.79 5.73
C GLN A 20 12.24 43.58 4.76
N THR A 21 12.55 43.50 3.47
CA THR A 21 11.80 42.54 2.65
C THR A 21 12.18 41.17 3.19
N ALA A 22 11.49 40.75 4.26
CA ALA A 22 11.27 39.34 4.46
C ALA A 22 10.46 38.92 3.23
N ASP A 23 11.16 38.54 2.16
CA ASP A 23 10.57 37.70 1.15
C ASP A 23 10.22 36.40 1.87
N ALA A 24 9.03 36.38 2.49
CA ALA A 24 8.24 35.20 2.66
C ALA A 24 7.80 34.76 1.25
N SER A 25 8.79 34.41 0.42
CA SER A 25 8.56 33.41 -0.58
C SER A 25 8.11 32.20 0.23
N ASN A 26 6.84 31.86 0.09
CA ASN A 26 6.35 30.54 0.41
C ASN A 26 7.19 29.58 -0.43
N TYR A 27 8.37 29.20 0.06
CA TYR A 27 8.95 27.91 -0.26
C TYR A 27 8.00 26.89 0.40
N GLU A 28 6.81 26.70 -0.19
CA GLU A 28 6.12 25.42 -0.04
C GLU A 28 7.15 24.42 -0.59
N GLU A 29 7.89 23.76 0.31
CA GLU A 29 8.56 22.52 -0.08
C GLU A 29 7.53 21.70 -0.86
N PRO A 30 7.86 21.19 -2.04
CA PRO A 30 6.89 20.45 -2.82
C PRO A 30 6.47 19.25 -1.98
N LYS A 31 5.27 19.35 -1.37
CA LYS A 31 4.72 18.28 -0.53
C LYS A 31 4.73 17.02 -1.37
N MET A 32 5.57 16.09 -0.97
CA MET A 32 5.83 14.91 -1.77
C MET A 32 4.54 14.13 -1.88
N LYS A 33 3.98 14.05 -3.10
CA LYS A 33 2.71 13.39 -3.32
C LYS A 33 2.86 11.90 -3.00
N THR A 34 2.02 11.37 -2.13
CA THR A 34 2.02 9.95 -1.76
C THR A 34 0.84 9.22 -2.39
N ILE A 35 1.04 7.91 -2.59
CA ILE A 35 0.00 6.96 -2.95
C ILE A 35 -0.18 6.04 -1.76
N HIS A 36 -1.41 5.97 -1.25
CA HIS A 36 -1.80 5.04 -0.20
C HIS A 36 -2.61 3.91 -0.81
N VAL A 37 -2.28 2.68 -0.46
CA VAL A 37 -3.07 1.51 -0.83
C VAL A 37 -3.55 0.82 0.45
N GLY A 38 -4.83 0.99 0.74
CA GLY A 38 -5.47 0.41 1.90
C GLY A 38 -6.28 -0.82 1.54
N GLY A 39 -6.27 -1.81 2.42
CA GLY A 39 -7.08 -3.01 2.30
C GLY A 39 -7.10 -3.81 3.59
N LYS A 40 -7.66 -5.02 3.52
CA LYS A 40 -7.68 -5.96 4.63
C LYS A 40 -7.17 -7.33 4.22
N VAL A 41 -6.61 -8.07 5.17
CA VAL A 41 -6.33 -9.50 5.07
C VAL A 41 -7.13 -10.22 6.15
N LEU A 42 -7.96 -11.16 5.71
CA LEU A 42 -8.87 -11.91 6.55
C LEU A 42 -8.61 -13.42 6.39
N CYS A 43 -9.02 -14.18 7.39
CA CYS A 43 -9.04 -15.62 7.41
C CYS A 43 -10.46 -16.12 7.10
N GLN A 44 -10.58 -16.99 6.10
CA GLN A 44 -11.78 -17.77 5.84
C GLN A 44 -11.65 -19.16 6.44
N ASP A 45 -12.60 -19.51 7.30
CA ASP A 45 -12.76 -20.85 7.87
C ASP A 45 -13.84 -21.61 7.07
N CYS A 46 -13.45 -22.63 6.31
CA CYS A 46 -14.41 -23.43 5.53
C CYS A 46 -14.89 -24.69 6.26
N THR A 47 -14.60 -24.82 7.55
CA THR A 47 -15.28 -25.82 8.39
C THR A 47 -16.70 -25.38 8.72
N GLN A 48 -17.01 -24.09 8.55
CA GLN A 48 -18.30 -23.49 8.87
C GLN A 48 -19.25 -23.50 7.68
N GLY A 49 -20.55 -23.30 7.95
CA GLY A 49 -21.59 -23.17 6.93
C GLY A 49 -21.37 -21.96 6.02
N TRP A 50 -22.10 -21.91 4.89
CA TRP A 50 -21.96 -20.85 3.89
C TRP A 50 -22.18 -19.43 4.47
N ASN A 51 -23.12 -19.26 5.40
CA ASN A 51 -23.39 -17.95 6.02
C ASN A 51 -22.19 -17.45 6.84
N GLU A 52 -21.61 -18.34 7.64
CA GLU A 52 -20.42 -18.08 8.45
C GLU A 52 -19.17 -17.91 7.58
N TRP A 53 -19.11 -18.58 6.42
CA TRP A 53 -18.06 -18.37 5.44
C TRP A 53 -18.11 -16.95 4.83
N VAL A 54 -19.31 -16.43 4.54
CA VAL A 54 -19.49 -15.06 4.00
C VAL A 54 -19.27 -13.98 5.06
N HIS A 55 -19.71 -14.21 6.30
CA HIS A 55 -19.77 -13.15 7.34
C HIS A 55 -18.79 -13.32 8.50
N GLY A 56 -18.22 -14.51 8.68
CA GLY A 56 -17.38 -14.87 9.82
C GLY A 56 -15.87 -14.71 9.60
N ALA A 57 -15.45 -14.08 8.49
CA ALA A 57 -14.05 -13.93 8.17
C ALA A 57 -13.31 -13.13 9.25
N LYS A 58 -12.27 -13.73 9.85
CA LYS A 58 -11.55 -13.16 11.00
C LYS A 58 -10.36 -12.33 10.51
N PRO A 59 -10.06 -11.17 11.11
CA PRO A 59 -8.87 -10.42 10.73
C PRO A 59 -7.57 -11.18 11.03
N ILE A 60 -6.60 -11.11 10.11
CA ILE A 60 -5.26 -11.66 10.34
C ILE A 60 -4.33 -10.51 10.70
N LYS A 61 -3.79 -10.50 11.91
CA LYS A 61 -2.70 -9.60 12.31
C LYS A 61 -1.37 -10.12 11.76
N GLY A 62 -0.52 -9.23 11.26
CA GLY A 62 0.83 -9.55 10.79
C GLY A 62 0.87 -10.27 9.43
N GLY A 63 -0.27 -10.36 8.73
CA GLY A 63 -0.33 -10.81 7.35
C GLY A 63 0.48 -9.86 6.47
N LYS A 64 1.41 -10.41 5.69
CA LYS A 64 2.27 -9.63 4.80
C LYS A 64 1.62 -9.46 3.44
N VAL A 65 1.53 -8.21 3.01
CA VAL A 65 1.14 -7.82 1.66
C VAL A 65 2.28 -7.10 0.98
N SER A 66 2.34 -7.17 -0.35
CA SER A 66 3.32 -6.42 -1.13
C SER A 66 2.69 -5.69 -2.28
N VAL A 67 3.29 -4.55 -2.63
CA VAL A 67 3.05 -3.84 -3.88
C VAL A 67 4.28 -3.99 -4.76
N THR A 68 4.05 -4.27 -6.03
CA THR A 68 5.09 -4.26 -7.07
C THR A 68 4.65 -3.31 -8.16
N CYS A 69 5.46 -2.29 -8.45
CA CYS A 69 5.19 -1.35 -9.53
C CYS A 69 6.18 -1.55 -10.66
N MET A 70 5.65 -1.60 -11.87
CA MET A 70 6.42 -1.77 -13.09
C MET A 70 6.44 -0.48 -13.92
N ASP A 71 7.46 -0.35 -14.77
CA ASP A 71 7.40 0.58 -15.89
C ASP A 71 6.69 -0.01 -17.11
N GLU A 72 6.52 0.79 -18.17
CA GLU A 72 5.88 0.36 -19.41
C GLU A 72 6.66 -0.75 -20.15
N ARG A 73 7.93 -0.98 -19.79
CA ARG A 73 8.76 -2.08 -20.30
C ARG A 73 8.71 -3.31 -19.40
N SER A 74 7.74 -3.38 -18.48
CA SER A 74 7.54 -4.48 -17.53
C SER A 74 8.74 -4.73 -16.58
N ARG A 75 9.54 -3.69 -16.32
CA ARG A 75 10.63 -3.78 -15.34
C ARG A 75 10.13 -3.28 -14.00
N VAL A 76 10.50 -3.95 -12.91
CA VAL A 76 10.16 -3.51 -11.55
C VAL A 76 10.90 -2.20 -11.24
N VAL A 77 10.15 -1.16 -10.93
CA VAL A 77 10.67 0.16 -10.53
C VAL A 77 10.51 0.44 -9.05
N TYR A 78 9.58 -0.26 -8.39
CA TYR A 78 9.37 -0.16 -6.95
C TYR A 78 8.78 -1.46 -6.41
N TYR A 79 9.26 -1.87 -5.25
CA TYR A 79 8.71 -2.94 -4.44
C TYR A 79 8.58 -2.45 -3.00
N GLY A 80 7.45 -2.71 -2.38
CA GLY A 80 7.19 -2.39 -0.98
C GLY A 80 6.32 -3.46 -0.35
N SER A 81 6.32 -3.52 0.96
CA SER A 81 5.46 -4.43 1.73
C SER A 81 5.02 -3.80 3.03
N ASP A 82 3.89 -4.28 3.53
CA ASP A 82 3.35 -3.89 4.83
C ASP A 82 2.82 -5.13 5.57
N LEU A 83 2.67 -5.01 6.88
CA LEU A 83 2.09 -6.01 7.75
C LEU A 83 0.74 -5.51 8.26
N THR A 84 -0.25 -6.38 8.27
CA THR A 84 -1.57 -6.00 8.77
C THR A 84 -1.60 -5.78 10.28
N ASP A 85 -2.45 -4.85 10.72
CA ASP A 85 -2.71 -4.55 12.12
C ASP A 85 -3.68 -5.55 12.80
N GLU A 86 -4.08 -5.28 14.05
CA GLU A 86 -5.03 -6.10 14.82
C GLU A 86 -6.40 -6.28 14.14
N LYS A 87 -6.79 -5.35 13.27
CA LYS A 87 -8.03 -5.38 12.51
C LYS A 87 -7.82 -5.95 11.11
N GLY A 88 -6.67 -6.55 10.85
CA GLY A 88 -6.27 -7.10 9.57
C GLY A 88 -6.07 -6.04 8.50
N GLN A 89 -5.92 -4.76 8.86
CA GLN A 89 -5.77 -3.66 7.91
C GLN A 89 -4.31 -3.40 7.59
N PHE A 90 -4.03 -3.08 6.33
CA PHE A 90 -2.72 -2.56 5.91
C PHE A 90 -2.89 -1.21 5.22
N ASP A 91 -1.84 -0.40 5.21
CA ASP A 91 -1.77 0.85 4.44
C ASP A 91 -0.38 1.01 3.83
N LEU A 92 -0.25 0.59 2.57
CA LEU A 92 1.01 0.73 1.83
C LEU A 92 1.19 2.18 1.40
N ILE A 93 2.21 2.84 1.94
CA ILE A 93 2.56 4.23 1.62
C ILE A 93 3.71 4.24 0.60
N ILE A 94 3.43 4.78 -0.58
CA ILE A 94 4.34 4.78 -1.72
C ILE A 94 4.59 6.22 -2.16
N ASN A 95 5.85 6.59 -2.37
CA ASN A 95 6.18 7.88 -2.95
C ASN A 95 5.76 7.89 -4.43
N LYS A 96 5.04 8.93 -4.86
CA LYS A 96 4.62 9.05 -6.26
C LYS A 96 5.80 9.24 -7.21
N TYR A 97 6.93 9.73 -6.70
CA TYR A 97 8.16 9.92 -7.47
C TYR A 97 9.25 9.03 -6.90
N ILE A 98 9.82 8.16 -7.76
CA ILE A 98 10.95 7.29 -7.42
C ILE A 98 12.11 7.70 -8.33
N ASN A 99 13.23 8.14 -7.73
CA ASN A 99 14.40 8.64 -8.46
C ASN A 99 14.05 9.72 -9.51
N GLY A 100 13.17 10.66 -9.13
CA GLY A 100 12.73 11.76 -10.00
C GLY A 100 11.73 11.37 -11.11
N LYS A 101 11.40 10.07 -11.26
CA LYS A 101 10.41 9.60 -12.23
C LYS A 101 9.06 9.36 -11.55
N GLU A 102 7.99 9.85 -12.18
CA GLU A 102 6.63 9.58 -11.72
C GLU A 102 6.28 8.10 -11.89
N LEU A 103 5.74 7.52 -10.83
CA LEU A 103 5.28 6.15 -10.78
C LEU A 103 3.87 6.05 -11.41
N ILE A 104 3.72 5.11 -12.35
CA ILE A 104 2.46 4.88 -13.04
C ILE A 104 1.64 3.91 -12.20
N ALA A 105 0.76 4.43 -11.33
CA ALA A 105 0.00 3.62 -10.36
C ALA A 105 -0.74 2.43 -11.01
N LYS A 106 -1.28 2.58 -12.23
CA LYS A 106 -1.96 1.50 -12.98
C LYS A 106 -1.07 0.31 -13.32
N LEU A 107 0.25 0.48 -13.28
CA LEU A 107 1.26 -0.57 -13.46
C LEU A 107 1.77 -1.14 -12.13
N CYS A 108 1.16 -0.73 -11.01
CA CYS A 108 1.34 -1.37 -9.72
C CYS A 108 0.30 -2.46 -9.51
N SER A 109 0.74 -3.58 -8.94
CA SER A 109 -0.12 -4.63 -8.42
C SER A 109 0.16 -4.90 -6.96
N VAL A 110 -0.90 -5.20 -6.20
CA VAL A 110 -0.83 -5.54 -4.77
C VAL A 110 -1.25 -6.98 -4.58
N ARG A 111 -0.50 -7.75 -3.79
CA ARG A 111 -0.76 -9.18 -3.56
C ARG A 111 -0.42 -9.60 -2.14
N LEU A 112 -1.03 -10.71 -1.72
CA LEU A 112 -0.65 -11.45 -0.52
C LEU A 112 0.77 -12.02 -0.66
N VAL A 113 1.48 -12.12 0.46
CA VAL A 113 2.84 -12.69 0.54
C VAL A 113 2.89 -13.83 1.55
N SER A 114 2.49 -13.59 2.79
CA SER A 114 2.51 -14.60 3.85
C SER A 114 1.49 -14.32 4.94
N SER A 115 0.98 -15.38 5.58
CA SER A 115 0.22 -15.30 6.82
C SER A 115 1.07 -15.79 7.99
N PRO A 116 1.08 -15.12 9.15
CA PRO A 116 1.71 -15.63 10.36
C PRO A 116 0.81 -16.61 11.12
N ASP A 117 -0.47 -16.72 10.76
CA ASP A 117 -1.40 -17.67 11.38
C ASP A 117 -1.11 -19.09 10.88
N ALA A 118 -0.66 -19.97 11.76
CA ALA A 118 -0.32 -21.35 11.42
C ALA A 118 -1.51 -22.19 10.92
N THR A 119 -2.73 -21.80 11.30
CA THR A 119 -3.97 -22.48 10.92
C THR A 119 -4.63 -21.86 9.70
N CYS A 120 -4.33 -20.60 9.41
CA CYS A 120 -4.91 -19.83 8.32
C CYS A 120 -3.84 -19.20 7.42
N ASN A 121 -3.11 -20.06 6.72
CA ASN A 121 -1.98 -19.71 5.86
C ASN A 121 -2.10 -20.24 4.42
N VAL A 122 -3.22 -20.89 4.07
CA VAL A 122 -3.43 -21.32 2.69
C VAL A 122 -3.83 -20.13 1.84
N LEU A 123 -3.01 -19.86 0.84
CA LEU A 123 -3.09 -18.67 -0.01
C LEU A 123 -4.25 -18.79 -1.01
N THR A 124 -5.24 -17.90 -0.94
CA THR A 124 -6.36 -17.89 -1.89
C THR A 124 -6.19 -16.83 -2.98
N ASN A 125 -6.96 -16.96 -4.05
CA ASN A 125 -7.08 -15.91 -5.08
C ASN A 125 -8.37 -15.09 -4.97
N PHE A 126 -9.06 -15.10 -3.82
CA PHE A 126 -10.21 -14.21 -3.61
C PHE A 126 -9.79 -12.76 -3.74
N ALA A 127 -10.62 -11.97 -4.44
CA ALA A 127 -10.33 -10.60 -4.84
C ALA A 127 -8.96 -10.43 -5.56
N GLY A 128 -8.37 -11.50 -6.11
CA GLY A 128 -7.05 -11.46 -6.73
C GLY A 128 -5.87 -11.49 -5.75
N GLY A 129 -6.07 -11.93 -4.50
CA GLY A 129 -5.00 -11.93 -3.47
C GLY A 129 -3.71 -12.65 -3.88
N ARG A 130 -3.80 -13.79 -4.58
CA ARG A 130 -2.64 -14.58 -5.04
C ARG A 130 -2.02 -14.03 -6.31
N THR A 131 -2.83 -13.69 -7.32
CA THR A 131 -2.34 -13.19 -8.61
C THR A 131 -1.94 -11.71 -8.58
N GLY A 132 -2.49 -10.96 -7.64
CA GLY A 132 -2.32 -9.53 -7.47
C GLY A 132 -3.39 -8.69 -8.18
N VAL A 133 -3.69 -7.52 -7.60
CA VAL A 133 -4.70 -6.56 -8.09
C VAL A 133 -4.04 -5.29 -8.55
N LYS A 134 -4.40 -4.82 -9.75
CA LYS A 134 -3.88 -3.55 -10.31
C LYS A 134 -4.59 -2.32 -9.73
N LEU A 135 -3.83 -1.25 -9.46
CA LEU A 135 -4.37 0.02 -8.96
C LEU A 135 -4.99 0.86 -10.09
N ASN A 136 -6.18 0.47 -10.55
CA ASN A 136 -6.79 1.06 -11.74
C ASN A 136 -7.48 2.40 -11.48
N ARG A 137 -8.28 2.49 -10.41
CA ARG A 137 -9.06 3.69 -10.06
C ARG A 137 -8.80 4.09 -8.61
N PRO A 138 -8.43 5.35 -8.36
CA PRO A 138 -8.31 5.84 -6.99
C PRO A 138 -9.69 5.90 -6.35
N SER A 139 -9.75 5.58 -5.07
CA SER A 139 -10.95 5.78 -4.25
C SER A 139 -11.07 7.22 -3.79
N LEU A 140 -9.94 7.92 -3.64
CA LEU A 140 -9.90 9.29 -3.15
C LEU A 140 -8.63 10.01 -3.64
N MET A 141 -8.77 11.30 -3.94
CA MET A 141 -7.74 12.14 -4.54
C MET A 141 -7.73 13.51 -3.85
N TYR A 142 -6.63 13.87 -3.21
CA TYR A 142 -6.35 15.19 -2.64
C TYR A 142 -5.08 15.79 -3.27
N ARG A 143 -4.70 17.02 -2.86
CA ARG A 143 -3.52 17.73 -3.38
C ARG A 143 -2.26 16.87 -3.26
N ASP A 144 -2.01 16.35 -2.05
CA ASP A 144 -0.76 15.68 -1.70
C ASP A 144 -0.89 14.16 -1.54
N LEU A 145 -2.10 13.61 -1.78
CA LEU A 145 -2.42 12.21 -1.51
C LEU A 145 -3.33 11.61 -2.59
N VAL A 146 -3.03 10.40 -3.01
CA VAL A 146 -3.94 9.54 -3.77
C VAL A 146 -4.17 8.26 -2.98
N LYS A 147 -5.43 7.89 -2.74
CA LYS A 147 -5.77 6.65 -2.04
C LYS A 147 -6.45 5.66 -2.97
N TYR A 148 -6.02 4.41 -2.89
CA TYR A 148 -6.65 3.25 -3.47
C TYR A 148 -7.12 2.34 -2.35
N THR A 149 -8.41 2.03 -2.31
CA THR A 149 -8.96 1.02 -1.42
C THR A 149 -9.22 -0.23 -2.26
N ILE A 150 -8.63 -1.35 -1.88
CA ILE A 150 -8.85 -2.64 -2.54
C ILE A 150 -9.75 -3.54 -1.70
N ASP A 151 -10.43 -4.48 -2.37
CA ASP A 151 -11.25 -5.49 -1.70
C ASP A 151 -10.38 -6.36 -0.78
N PRO A 152 -10.95 -6.90 0.32
CA PRO A 152 -10.20 -7.73 1.24
C PRO A 152 -9.58 -8.96 0.55
N PHE A 153 -8.37 -9.29 0.94
CA PHE A 153 -7.72 -10.54 0.59
C PHE A 153 -7.96 -11.59 1.66
N TYR A 154 -7.88 -12.86 1.26
CA TYR A 154 -8.21 -13.96 2.13
C TYR A 154 -7.10 -15.02 2.14
N TYR A 155 -6.72 -15.45 3.34
CA TYR A 155 -6.16 -16.76 3.57
C TYR A 155 -7.26 -17.71 4.02
N THR A 156 -6.96 -18.99 3.99
CA THR A 156 -7.90 -20.00 4.43
C THR A 156 -7.24 -21.12 5.20
N THR A 157 -8.06 -21.94 5.85
CA THR A 157 -7.61 -23.17 6.51
C THR A 157 -7.32 -24.25 5.47
N PRO A 158 -6.40 -25.21 5.73
CA PRO A 158 -6.09 -26.30 4.79
C PRO A 158 -7.29 -27.13 4.31
N MET A 159 -8.36 -27.22 5.09
CA MET A 159 -9.59 -27.94 4.72
C MET A 159 -10.30 -27.38 3.48
N CYS A 160 -9.94 -26.18 3.04
CA CYS A 160 -10.53 -25.52 1.88
C CYS A 160 -9.77 -25.78 0.58
N GLU A 161 -8.54 -26.31 0.67
CA GLU A 161 -7.79 -26.70 -0.50
C GLU A 161 -8.36 -28.00 -1.03
N LYS A 162 -8.65 -28.06 -2.33
CA LYS A 162 -9.09 -29.31 -2.95
C LYS A 162 -7.96 -30.32 -2.76
N PRO A 163 -8.21 -31.51 -2.19
CA PRO A 163 -7.17 -32.52 -2.07
C PRO A 163 -6.65 -32.88 -3.47
N ASP A 164 -5.32 -32.96 -3.61
CA ASP A 164 -4.68 -33.41 -4.83
C ASP A 164 -5.04 -34.88 -5.06
N THR A 165 -5.98 -35.14 -5.95
CA THR A 165 -6.41 -36.50 -6.33
C THR A 165 -5.60 -37.04 -7.51
N ASP A 166 -4.38 -36.54 -7.72
CA ASP A 166 -3.48 -37.08 -8.72
C ASP A 166 -2.82 -38.36 -8.18
N ASP A 167 -3.68 -39.38 -8.00
CA ASP A 167 -3.25 -40.76 -7.89
C ASP A 167 -2.60 -41.14 -9.23
N HIS A 168 -1.27 -41.07 -9.28
CA HIS A 168 -0.50 -41.95 -10.14
C HIS A 168 -0.81 -43.38 -9.71
N SER A 169 -1.88 -43.94 -10.29
CA SER A 169 -2.21 -45.36 -10.20
C SER A 169 -1.08 -46.12 -10.88
N ASP A 170 -0.18 -46.60 -10.03
CA ASP A 170 0.87 -47.52 -10.38
C ASP A 170 0.25 -48.78 -10.99
N ASN A 171 0.82 -49.23 -12.11
CA ASN A 171 0.40 -50.42 -12.83
C ASN A 171 0.49 -51.67 -11.92
N GLY A 172 -0.64 -52.12 -11.39
CA GLY A 172 -0.75 -53.36 -10.62
C GLY A 172 -1.58 -54.40 -11.37
N HIS A 173 -0.91 -55.31 -12.09
CA HIS A 173 -1.46 -56.54 -12.63
C HIS A 173 -2.13 -57.42 -11.57
N GLY A 174 -3.22 -58.09 -11.97
CA GLY A 174 -3.80 -59.27 -11.30
C GLY A 174 -5.28 -59.06 -10.98
N GLY A 175 -6.22 -59.90 -11.37
CA GLY A 175 -6.20 -61.24 -11.95
C GLY A 175 -7.61 -61.79 -11.72
N HIS A 176 -8.15 -62.48 -12.72
CA HIS A 176 -9.42 -63.21 -12.70
C HIS A 176 -9.72 -63.89 -11.37
N TYR A 177 -10.93 -63.72 -10.82
CA TYR A 177 -12.02 -64.72 -10.70
C TYR A 177 -13.30 -64.04 -10.22
#